data_AF-A0A7Y7P8F8-F1
#
_entry.id   AF-A0A7Y7P8F8-F1
#
_cell.length_a   1.000
_cell.length_b   1.000
_cell.length_c   1.000
_cell.angle_alpha   90.00
_cell.angle_beta   90.00
_cell.angle_gamma   90.00
#
_symmetry.space_group_name_H-M   'P 1'
#
loop_
_entity.id
_entity.type
_entity.pdbx_description
1 polymer ?
#
loop_
_entity_poly.entity_id
_entity_poly.type
_entity_poly.pdbx_seq_one_letter_code
_entity_poly.pdbx_strand_id
1 'polypeptide(L)' 'ESKLLDEKGSPVESWDGTNKGSPAQQDVYIWRVQAVYRDGSIWNNTDIGEHQFLTEQVWGTITLIR' A
#
# COMPACT_ATOMS: atom_id res chain seq x y z
N GLU A 1 -3.63 -2.41 8.58
CA GLU A 1 -4.46 -1.67 7.61
C GLU A 1 -4.38 -0.20 8.00
N SER A 2 -3.76 0.65 7.18
CA SER A 2 -3.79 2.11 7.40
C SER A 2 -5.06 2.67 6.79
N LYS A 3 -5.66 3.65 7.46
CA LYS A 3 -6.93 4.29 7.07
C LYS A 3 -6.78 5.78 6.82
N LEU A 4 -5.58 6.32 7.02
CA LEU A 4 -5.29 7.74 6.93
C LEU A 4 -4.89 8.06 5.49
N LEU A 5 -5.71 8.90 4.85
CA LEU A 5 -5.52 9.37 3.47
C LEU A 5 -5.44 10.90 3.46
N ASP A 6 -4.68 11.47 2.53
CA ASP A 6 -4.65 12.91 2.28
C ASP A 6 -5.90 13.38 1.50
N GLU A 7 -6.01 14.69 1.24
CA GLU A 7 -7.11 15.27 0.47
C GLU A 7 -7.26 14.69 -0.95
N LYS A 8 -6.20 14.07 -1.48
CA LYS A 8 -6.14 13.42 -2.79
C LYS A 8 -6.40 11.92 -2.73
N GLY A 9 -6.62 11.34 -1.55
CA GLY A 9 -6.86 9.91 -1.37
C GLY A 9 -5.59 9.04 -1.33
N SER A 10 -4.42 9.66 -1.14
CA SER A 10 -3.14 8.95 -1.02
C SER A 10 -2.88 8.57 0.43
N PRO A 11 -2.36 7.36 0.75
CA PRO A 11 -1.97 6.99 2.10
C PRO A 11 -0.96 7.99 2.67
N VAL A 12 -1.22 8.52 3.86
CA VAL A 12 -0.27 9.44 4.55
C VAL A 12 0.67 8.70 5.50
N GLU A 13 0.44 7.40 5.72
CA GLU A 13 1.23 6.58 6.61
C GLU A 13 1.92 5.44 5.86
N SER A 14 3.15 5.15 6.26
CA SER A 14 3.87 3.95 5.89
C SER A 14 3.76 2.88 6.98
N TRP A 15 4.10 1.63 6.63
CA TRP A 15 4.26 0.58 7.62
C TRP A 15 5.63 0.70 8.30
N ASP A 16 5.65 0.71 9.64
CA ASP A 16 6.84 0.91 10.47
C ASP A 16 7.53 -0.40 10.88
N GLY A 17 7.10 -1.54 10.33
CA GLY A 17 7.62 -2.86 10.70
C GLY A 17 7.01 -3.46 11.97
N THR A 18 5.93 -2.87 12.50
CA THR A 18 5.21 -3.43 13.66
C THR A 18 3.90 -4.13 13.25
N ASN A 19 3.57 -5.22 13.94
CA ASN A 19 2.29 -5.90 13.79
C ASN A 19 1.62 -6.00 15.16
N LYS A 20 0.43 -5.40 15.30
CA LYS A 20 -0.35 -5.35 16.56
C LYS A 20 0.47 -4.82 17.76
N GLY A 21 1.29 -3.79 17.53
CA GLY A 21 2.11 -3.16 18.58
C GLY A 21 3.37 -3.93 18.98
N SER A 22 3.66 -5.06 18.34
CA SER A 22 4.93 -5.79 18.51
C SER A 22 5.77 -5.69 17.24
N PRO A 23 7.11 -5.65 17.34
CA PRO A 23 7.97 -5.74 16.15
C PRO A 23 7.65 -7.01 15.36
N ALA A 24 7.47 -6.87 14.05
CA ALA A 24 7.31 -8.02 13.17
C ALA A 24 8.64 -8.79 13.08
N GLN A 25 8.56 -10.09 12.87
CA GLN A 25 9.73 -10.95 12.71
C GLN A 25 10.51 -10.58 11.44
N GLN A 26 11.84 -10.68 11.46
CA GLN A 26 12.65 -10.57 10.24
C GLN A 26 12.27 -11.68 9.25
N ASP A 27 11.66 -11.29 8.13
CA ASP A 27 11.17 -12.17 7.07
C ASP A 27 10.74 -11.35 5.84
N VAL A 28 10.24 -12.03 4.80
CA VAL A 28 9.59 -11.42 3.64
C VAL A 28 8.09 -11.30 3.87
N TYR A 29 7.59 -10.07 3.79
CA TYR A 29 6.18 -9.72 3.92
C TYR A 29 5.59 -9.35 2.55
N ILE A 30 4.29 -9.59 2.38
CA ILE A 30 3.55 -9.12 1.20
C ILE A 30 2.76 -7.89 1.61
N TRP A 31 2.85 -6.82 0.82
CA TRP A 31 1.94 -5.68 0.90
C TRP A 31 0.95 -5.73 -0.26
N ARG A 32 -0.29 -5.29 -0.01
CA ARG A 32 -1.34 -5.15 -1.03
C ARG A 32 -2.16 -3.91 -0.75
N VAL A 33 -2.50 -3.17 -1.79
CA VAL A 33 -3.40 -2.00 -1.76
C VAL A 33 -4.75 -2.38 -2.35
N GLN A 34 -5.82 -1.89 -1.72
CA GLN A 34 -7.18 -1.97 -2.23
C GLN A 34 -7.82 -0.59 -2.01
N ALA A 35 -8.43 -0.04 -3.05
CA ALA A 35 -9.09 1.25 -2.97
C ALA A 35 -10.41 1.23 -3.76
N VAL A 36 -11.35 2.05 -3.30
CA VAL A 36 -12.66 2.27 -3.93
C VAL A 36 -12.82 3.77 -4.09
N TYR A 37 -13.14 4.21 -5.31
CA TYR A 37 -13.42 5.59 -5.62
C TYR A 37 -14.72 6.06 -4.96
N ARG A 38 -14.91 7.38 -4.85
CA ARG A 38 -16.12 7.96 -4.22
C ARG A 38 -17.41 7.59 -4.93
N ASP A 39 -17.34 7.24 -6.21
CA ASP A 39 -18.46 6.76 -7.02
C ASP A 39 -18.76 5.26 -6.84
N GLY A 40 -17.98 4.56 -6.01
CA GLY A 40 -18.11 3.13 -5.73
C GLY A 40 -17.34 2.22 -6.70
N SER A 41 -16.65 2.78 -7.71
CA SER A 41 -15.83 1.98 -8.61
C SER A 41 -14.52 1.53 -7.93
N ILE A 42 -14.04 0.33 -8.28
CA ILE A 42 -12.82 -0.24 -7.69
C ILE A 42 -11.59 0.29 -8.44
N TRP A 43 -10.59 0.73 -7.69
CA TRP A 43 -9.30 1.13 -8.26
C TRP A 43 -8.49 -0.11 -8.66
N ASN A 44 -8.06 -0.17 -9.93
CA ASN A 44 -7.36 -1.32 -10.51
C ASN A 44 -5.89 -1.02 -10.89
N ASN A 45 -5.28 0.02 -10.33
CA ASN A 45 -3.88 0.41 -10.62
C ASN A 45 -3.57 0.68 -12.10
N THR A 46 -4.60 1.05 -12.87
CA THR A 46 -4.49 1.56 -14.25
C THR A 46 -4.38 3.09 -14.28
N ASP A 47 -4.68 3.77 -13.18
CA ASP A 47 -4.73 5.23 -13.05
C ASP A 47 -3.56 5.80 -12.22
N ILE A 48 -2.36 5.24 -12.36
CA ILE A 48 -1.16 5.66 -11.59
C ILE A 48 -0.46 6.92 -12.14
N GLY A 49 -1.11 7.67 -13.02
CA GLY A 49 -0.52 8.84 -13.69
C GLY A 49 0.57 8.47 -14.71
N GLU A 50 1.31 9.46 -15.22
CA GLU A 50 2.42 9.24 -16.16
C GLU A 50 3.65 8.64 -15.46
N HIS A 51 3.55 7.41 -14.98
CA HIS A 51 4.70 6.67 -14.47
C HIS A 51 4.98 5.50 -15.40
N GLN A 52 5.85 5.73 -16.38
CA GLN A 52 6.26 4.77 -17.41
C GLN A 52 6.97 3.51 -16.87
N PHE A 53 7.16 3.40 -15.55
CA PHE A 53 7.96 2.36 -14.91
C PHE A 53 7.26 1.64 -13.75
N LEU A 54 5.98 1.93 -13.49
CA LEU A 54 5.21 1.20 -12.48
C LEU A 54 4.39 0.11 -13.16
N THR A 55 4.59 -1.14 -12.75
CA THR A 55 3.71 -2.24 -13.13
C THR A 55 2.31 -2.01 -12.55
N GLU A 56 1.27 -2.47 -13.24
CA GLU A 56 -0.15 -2.46 -12.81
C GLU A 56 -0.42 -3.35 -11.56
N GLN A 57 0.59 -3.56 -10.73
CA GLN A 57 0.55 -4.46 -9.59
C GLN A 57 0.14 -3.72 -8.31
N VAL A 58 -0.99 -4.13 -7.73
CA VAL A 58 -1.49 -3.63 -6.44
C VAL A 58 -0.81 -4.27 -5.23
N TRP A 59 0.30 -4.97 -5.41
CA TRP A 59 0.97 -5.72 -4.36
C TRP A 59 2.47 -5.84 -4.63
N GLY A 60 3.23 -6.18 -3.59
CA GLY A 60 4.65 -6.45 -3.70
C GLY A 60 5.19 -7.12 -2.44
N THR A 61 6.51 -7.30 -2.39
CA THR A 61 7.19 -7.88 -1.23
C THR A 61 8.04 -6.84 -0.52
N ILE A 62 8.14 -6.96 0.80
CA ILE A 62 9.01 -6.18 1.67
C ILE A 62 9.86 -7.18 2.46
N THR A 63 11.17 -7.13 2.30
CA THR A 63 12.08 -7.90 3.16
C THR A 63 12.39 -7.07 4.39
N LEU A 64 11.93 -7.52 5.55
CA LEU A 64 12.23 -6.88 6.83
C LEU A 64 13.52 -7.45 7.38
N ILE A 65 14.54 -6.60 7.53
CA ILE A 65 15.84 -6.91 8.15
C ILE A 65 16.07 -5.89 9.25
N ARG A 66 16.52 -6.33 10.43
CA ARG A 66 16.77 -5.46 11.59
C ARG A 66 18.20 -5.59 12.09
#